data_AF-A0A8D0CPY2-F1
#
_entry.id   AF-A0A8D0CPY2-F1
#
_cell.length_a   1.000
_cell.length_b   1.000
_cell.length_c   1.000
_cell.angle_alpha   90.00
_cell.angle_beta   90.00
_cell.angle_gamma   90.00
#
_symmetry.space_group_name_H-M   'P 1'
#
loop_
_entity.id
_entity.type
_entity.pdbx_description
1 polymer ?
#
loop_
_entity_poly.entity_id
_entity_poly.type
_entity_poly.pdbx_seq_one_letter_code
_entity_poly.pdbx_strand_id
1 'polypeptide(L)'
;FTGEALTEEMNIQLPENVIDGSARASVSVLGDILGRALKNLDGLLQMPYGCGEQNMALLAPNIYILEYLRNTQQLTPAIREKATNFLTSGYQRQLNYKDKDGAYSTFGAGPGNTWLTAFVLRSFSKAQSFIYIDPANIEASVTWLKSKQRKNGCFEQSGKLFHNIMKGGVSDEVTLSAYITAAFLEMNTSIDVSFLHWSQTATETSASLSVEISSYVLLAKLSASPTVEDLGYASRIVRWLTSQQNYYGGFSSTQDTVVALQALALYSTLVFSPEGSSTVTVQSPSGQLMFDVNQNNKLLYQEKQLQDVTGKYSLEVKGTACAAIQISLVYNIPTPADVTTLSVEVKPEADCTSKRPKLSLNLTSLYSGNESSTNMVILDIKMLSGFVPDPESLNMLKGALLVDRVEQKEDHVLVYIREVRGI
;
A
#
# COMPACT_ATOMS: atom_id res chain seq x y z
N PHE A 1 -31.38 3.11 -5.61
CA PHE A 1 -31.68 2.79 -4.20
C PHE A 1 -33.02 3.41 -3.83
N THR A 2 -33.90 2.65 -3.15
CA THR A 2 -35.34 2.95 -2.93
C THR A 2 -35.63 3.85 -1.73
N GLY A 3 -34.61 4.29 -0.97
CA GLY A 3 -34.79 5.11 0.23
C GLY A 3 -35.23 4.33 1.48
N GLU A 4 -35.36 3.01 1.37
CA GLU A 4 -35.60 2.13 2.51
C GLU A 4 -34.38 2.07 3.45
N ALA A 5 -34.64 1.92 4.73
CA ALA A 5 -33.59 1.81 5.74
C ALA A 5 -32.87 0.45 5.60
N LEU A 6 -31.55 0.50 5.50
CA LEU A 6 -30.69 -0.68 5.52
C LEU A 6 -30.11 -0.84 6.92
N THR A 7 -30.24 -2.03 7.50
CA THR A 7 -29.76 -2.33 8.86
C THR A 7 -28.76 -3.47 8.85
N GLU A 8 -27.67 -3.32 9.61
CA GLU A 8 -26.63 -4.32 9.84
C GLU A 8 -26.33 -4.43 11.34
N GLU A 9 -26.23 -5.65 11.86
CA GLU A 9 -25.89 -5.90 13.26
C GLU A 9 -24.48 -6.50 13.37
N MET A 10 -23.75 -6.10 14.40
CA MET A 10 -22.44 -6.66 14.70
C MET A 10 -22.23 -6.83 16.21
N ASN A 11 -21.36 -7.75 16.57
CA ASN A 11 -20.95 -7.97 17.96
C ASN A 11 -19.44 -7.82 18.07
N ILE A 12 -18.99 -6.88 18.90
CA ILE A 12 -17.56 -6.57 19.09
C ILE A 12 -17.06 -7.22 20.38
N GLN A 13 -15.95 -7.93 20.28
CA GLN A 13 -15.25 -8.57 21.39
C GLN A 13 -13.78 -8.18 21.40
N LEU A 14 -13.21 -8.04 22.60
CA LEU A 14 -11.78 -7.80 22.79
C LEU A 14 -11.02 -9.15 22.83
N PRO A 15 -9.78 -9.20 22.32
CA PRO A 15 -8.90 -10.35 22.52
C PRO A 15 -8.63 -10.63 24.01
N GLU A 16 -8.31 -11.88 24.35
CA GLU A 16 -8.11 -12.31 25.74
C GLU A 16 -6.87 -11.67 26.40
N ASN A 17 -5.87 -11.27 25.63
CA ASN A 17 -4.58 -10.75 26.11
C ASN A 17 -4.49 -9.21 26.07
N VAL A 18 -5.62 -8.50 26.04
CA VAL A 18 -5.63 -7.03 26.04
C VAL A 18 -5.18 -6.48 27.40
N ILE A 19 -4.37 -5.42 27.37
CA ILE A 19 -4.00 -4.66 28.57
C ILE A 19 -5.22 -3.87 29.04
N ASP A 20 -5.61 -4.08 30.29
CA ASP A 20 -6.76 -3.41 30.91
C ASP A 20 -6.70 -1.88 30.78
N GLY A 21 -7.82 -1.28 30.38
CA GLY A 21 -7.95 0.17 30.20
C GLY A 21 -7.27 0.74 28.94
N SER A 22 -6.64 -0.10 28.10
CA SER A 22 -6.03 0.36 26.85
C SER A 22 -7.03 0.48 25.68
N ALA A 23 -8.16 -0.23 25.77
CA ALA A 23 -9.14 -0.32 24.70
C ALA A 23 -9.89 1.00 24.48
N ARG A 24 -10.00 1.41 23.21
CA ARG A 24 -10.76 2.58 22.75
C ARG A 24 -11.49 2.22 21.46
N ALA A 25 -12.74 2.63 21.34
CA ALA A 25 -13.55 2.40 20.15
C ALA A 25 -14.01 3.72 19.55
N SER A 26 -13.96 3.83 18.23
CA SER A 26 -14.53 4.95 17.48
C SER A 26 -15.35 4.44 16.31
N VAL A 27 -16.35 5.22 15.92
CA VAL A 27 -17.08 5.01 14.67
C VAL A 27 -16.79 6.16 13.72
N SER A 28 -16.48 5.80 12.48
CA SER A 28 -16.28 6.75 11.39
C SER A 28 -17.30 6.52 10.28
N VAL A 29 -17.84 7.61 9.77
CA VAL A 29 -18.80 7.64 8.65
C VAL A 29 -18.26 8.54 7.54
N LEU A 30 -18.35 8.03 6.32
CA LEU A 30 -17.88 8.67 5.10
C LEU A 30 -18.93 8.52 4.01
N GLY A 31 -19.09 9.52 3.14
CA GLY A 31 -19.91 9.38 1.92
C GLY A 31 -19.13 8.78 0.74
N ASP A 32 -17.86 8.47 0.96
CA ASP A 32 -16.95 7.97 -0.05
C ASP A 32 -15.98 6.95 0.56
N ILE A 33 -15.82 5.79 -0.09
CA ILE A 33 -14.98 4.70 0.42
C ILE A 33 -13.50 5.08 0.45
N LEU A 34 -13.06 6.03 -0.38
CA LEU A 34 -11.70 6.57 -0.33
C LEU A 34 -11.58 7.80 0.57
N GLY A 35 -12.67 8.25 1.21
CA GLY A 35 -12.66 9.44 2.05
C GLY A 35 -11.71 9.35 3.26
N ARG A 36 -11.42 8.15 3.79
CA ARG A 36 -10.39 7.95 4.83
C ARG A 36 -8.99 8.25 4.30
N ALA A 37 -8.69 7.73 3.11
CA ALA A 37 -7.43 7.94 2.42
C ALA A 37 -7.26 9.44 2.07
N LEU A 38 -8.35 10.10 1.66
CA LEU A 38 -8.38 11.54 1.38
C LEU A 38 -8.35 12.44 2.62
N LYS A 39 -8.84 12.02 3.78
CA LYS A 39 -8.69 12.80 5.03
C LYS A 39 -7.22 13.03 5.34
N ASN A 40 -6.43 11.99 5.11
CA ASN A 40 -4.98 12.02 5.26
C ASN A 40 -4.29 12.31 3.93
N LEU A 41 -4.90 13.09 3.03
CA LEU A 41 -4.34 13.35 1.71
C LEU A 41 -2.92 13.91 1.78
N ASP A 42 -2.56 14.68 2.80
CA ASP A 42 -1.18 15.15 2.99
C ASP A 42 -0.20 14.05 3.44
N GLY A 43 -0.70 13.03 4.15
CA GLY A 43 0.07 11.84 4.52
C GLY A 43 0.06 10.77 3.43
N LEU A 44 -0.89 10.83 2.50
CA LEU A 44 -1.05 9.88 1.40
C LEU A 44 -0.40 10.39 0.09
N LEU A 45 -0.53 11.69 -0.20
CA LEU A 45 0.27 12.38 -1.21
C LEU A 45 1.66 12.63 -0.65
N GLN A 46 2.57 11.73 -0.99
CA GLN A 46 3.95 11.83 -0.52
C GLN A 46 4.86 12.27 -1.64
N MET A 47 5.77 13.19 -1.32
CA MET A 47 6.82 13.59 -2.24
C MET A 47 7.72 12.38 -2.50
N PRO A 48 7.93 11.98 -3.77
CA PRO A 48 8.82 10.86 -4.08
C PRO A 48 10.28 11.15 -3.71
N TYR A 49 10.92 10.20 -3.03
CA TYR A 49 12.32 10.27 -2.62
C TYR A 49 12.96 8.87 -2.56
N GLY A 50 14.26 8.83 -2.27
CA GLY A 50 14.99 7.57 -2.10
C GLY A 50 15.43 6.96 -3.44
N CYS A 51 15.71 5.66 -3.41
CA CYS A 51 16.16 4.88 -4.57
C CYS A 51 15.01 4.65 -5.58
N GLY A 52 15.30 4.08 -6.76
CA GLY A 52 14.30 3.92 -7.83
C GLY A 52 13.05 3.13 -7.43
N GLU A 53 13.17 2.24 -6.44
CA GLU A 53 12.04 1.54 -5.83
C GLU A 53 11.22 2.44 -4.93
N GLN A 54 11.85 3.03 -3.91
CA GLN A 54 11.19 3.92 -2.94
C GLN A 54 10.52 5.11 -3.62
N ASN A 55 11.18 5.67 -4.65
CA ASN A 55 10.63 6.76 -5.43
C ASN A 55 9.33 6.34 -6.12
N MET A 56 9.28 5.14 -6.72
CA MET A 56 8.06 4.64 -7.35
C MET A 56 6.98 4.22 -6.35
N ALA A 57 7.37 3.72 -5.17
CA ALA A 57 6.43 3.39 -4.10
C ALA A 57 5.61 4.59 -3.65
N LEU A 58 6.20 5.79 -3.73
CA LEU A 58 5.57 7.06 -3.38
C LEU A 58 4.93 7.75 -4.59
N LEU A 59 5.51 7.60 -5.78
CA LEU A 59 4.99 8.22 -7.00
C LEU A 59 3.68 7.57 -7.46
N ALA A 60 3.59 6.24 -7.46
CA ALA A 60 2.44 5.53 -8.02
C ALA A 60 1.12 5.88 -7.30
N PRO A 61 1.01 5.85 -5.95
CA PRO A 61 -0.21 6.24 -5.25
C PRO A 61 -0.71 7.64 -5.63
N ASN A 62 0.19 8.62 -5.78
CA ASN A 62 -0.18 9.99 -6.17
C ASN A 62 -0.95 10.04 -7.50
N ILE A 63 -0.58 9.19 -8.47
CA ILE A 63 -1.20 9.14 -9.80
C ILE A 63 -2.65 8.61 -9.68
N TYR A 64 -2.84 7.51 -8.97
CA TYR A 64 -4.14 6.87 -8.83
C TYR A 64 -5.11 7.72 -7.98
N ILE A 65 -4.60 8.41 -6.96
CA ILE A 65 -5.38 9.38 -6.18
C ILE A 65 -5.86 10.52 -7.06
N LEU A 66 -5.00 11.06 -7.91
CA LEU A 66 -5.38 12.12 -8.86
C LEU A 66 -6.41 11.65 -9.88
N GLU A 67 -6.26 10.46 -10.43
CA GLU A 67 -7.22 9.86 -11.35
C GLU A 67 -8.59 9.68 -10.71
N TYR A 68 -8.60 9.16 -9.49
CA TYR A 68 -9.81 9.03 -8.70
C TYR A 68 -10.48 10.39 -8.45
N LEU A 69 -9.76 11.38 -7.88
CA LEU A 69 -10.30 12.71 -7.58
C LEU A 69 -10.81 13.42 -8.84
N ARG A 70 -10.15 13.21 -9.99
CA ARG A 70 -10.61 13.74 -11.28
C ARG A 70 -11.93 13.09 -11.68
N ASN A 71 -12.03 11.77 -11.61
CA ASN A 71 -13.19 11.03 -12.08
C ASN A 71 -14.41 11.20 -11.15
N THR A 72 -14.21 11.44 -9.86
CA THR A 72 -15.27 11.76 -8.90
C THR A 72 -15.61 13.25 -8.84
N GLN A 73 -15.01 14.08 -9.69
CA GLN A 73 -15.19 15.55 -9.73
C GLN A 73 -14.81 16.26 -8.41
N GLN A 74 -13.87 15.69 -7.67
CA GLN A 74 -13.41 16.17 -6.37
C GLN A 74 -12.01 16.82 -6.43
N LEU A 75 -11.36 16.83 -7.59
CA LEU A 75 -10.03 17.38 -7.77
C LEU A 75 -10.02 18.92 -7.70
N THR A 76 -9.53 19.47 -6.59
CA THR A 76 -9.36 20.92 -6.44
C THR A 76 -8.08 21.43 -7.12
N PRO A 77 -8.01 22.72 -7.50
CA PRO A 77 -6.80 23.31 -8.08
C PRO A 77 -5.56 23.16 -7.18
N ALA A 78 -5.71 23.34 -5.86
CA ALA A 78 -4.61 23.23 -4.90
C ALA A 78 -4.06 21.80 -4.80
N ILE A 79 -4.94 20.79 -4.76
CA ILE A 79 -4.53 19.37 -4.75
C ILE A 79 -3.83 19.03 -6.07
N ARG A 80 -4.39 19.47 -7.19
CA ARG A 80 -3.82 19.26 -8.51
C ARG A 80 -2.42 19.83 -8.61
N GLU A 81 -2.22 21.09 -8.23
CA GLU A 81 -0.91 21.74 -8.30
C GLU A 81 0.13 21.02 -7.43
N LYS A 82 -0.22 20.72 -6.17
CA LYS A 82 0.66 19.99 -5.25
C LYS A 82 1.06 18.61 -5.80
N ALA A 83 0.08 17.82 -6.24
CA ALA A 83 0.33 16.49 -6.75
C ALA A 83 1.11 16.52 -8.08
N THR A 84 0.80 17.44 -8.99
CA THR A 84 1.59 17.63 -10.24
C THR A 84 3.05 17.95 -9.93
N ASN A 85 3.35 18.80 -8.95
CA ASN A 85 4.72 19.09 -8.52
C ASN A 85 5.44 17.84 -7.99
N PHE A 86 4.74 17.00 -7.21
CA PHE A 86 5.28 15.71 -6.74
C PHE A 86 5.52 14.75 -7.90
N LEU A 87 4.59 14.66 -8.86
CA LEU A 87 4.72 13.82 -10.04
C LEU A 87 5.91 14.24 -10.91
N THR A 88 6.07 15.55 -11.19
CA THR A 88 7.19 16.07 -11.99
C THR A 88 8.53 15.80 -11.30
N SER A 89 8.62 16.05 -9.99
CA SER A 89 9.83 15.81 -9.22
C SER A 89 10.20 14.32 -9.18
N GLY A 90 9.20 13.46 -8.96
CA GLY A 90 9.41 12.01 -8.93
C GLY A 90 9.75 11.43 -10.30
N TYR A 91 9.17 11.96 -11.38
CA TYR A 91 9.54 11.61 -12.76
C TYR A 91 11.02 11.93 -13.04
N GLN A 92 11.43 13.19 -12.81
CA GLN A 92 12.82 13.61 -13.02
C GLN A 92 13.80 12.80 -12.17
N ARG A 93 13.44 12.50 -10.92
CA ARG A 93 14.26 11.66 -10.04
C ARG A 93 14.38 10.25 -10.58
N GLN A 94 13.28 9.65 -11.05
CA GLN A 94 13.26 8.28 -11.54
C GLN A 94 14.15 8.08 -12.77
N LEU A 95 14.30 9.10 -13.62
CA LEU A 95 15.19 9.06 -14.78
C LEU A 95 16.65 8.83 -14.41
N ASN A 96 17.09 9.20 -13.20
CA ASN A 96 18.45 8.90 -12.73
C ASN A 96 18.70 7.41 -12.51
N TYR A 97 17.64 6.61 -12.45
CA TYR A 97 17.70 5.16 -12.25
C TYR A 97 17.50 4.37 -13.56
N LYS A 98 17.34 5.09 -14.68
CA LYS A 98 17.21 4.53 -16.02
C LYS A 98 18.60 4.28 -16.61
N ASP A 99 18.80 3.08 -17.16
CA ASP A 99 20.00 2.77 -17.93
C ASP A 99 19.91 3.28 -19.38
N LYS A 100 21.04 3.19 -20.09
CA LYS A 100 21.14 3.56 -21.51
C LYS A 100 20.27 2.69 -22.44
N ASP A 101 19.95 1.48 -22.02
CA ASP A 101 19.24 0.48 -22.82
C ASP A 101 17.71 0.59 -22.61
N GLY A 102 17.25 1.41 -21.67
CA GLY A 102 15.85 1.70 -21.39
C GLY A 102 15.30 1.07 -20.11
N ALA A 103 16.07 0.24 -19.40
CA ALA A 103 15.65 -0.42 -18.17
C ALA A 103 15.80 0.48 -16.95
N TYR A 104 15.04 0.17 -15.90
CA TYR A 104 15.22 0.80 -14.58
C TYR A 104 15.86 -0.19 -13.61
N SER A 105 16.76 0.31 -12.77
CA SER A 105 17.39 -0.44 -11.69
C SER A 105 17.16 0.26 -10.34
N THR A 106 17.33 -0.45 -9.22
CA THR A 106 17.05 0.14 -7.91
C THR A 106 17.96 1.34 -7.59
N PHE A 107 19.24 1.27 -7.97
CA PHE A 107 20.24 2.28 -7.62
C PHE A 107 20.81 3.03 -8.82
N GLY A 108 20.31 2.79 -10.04
CA GLY A 108 20.84 3.40 -11.27
C GLY A 108 22.13 2.75 -11.77
N ALA A 109 22.54 1.65 -11.15
CA ALA A 109 23.68 0.84 -11.54
C ALA A 109 23.37 -0.65 -11.39
N GLY A 110 24.02 -1.48 -12.20
CA GLY A 110 23.80 -2.92 -12.25
C GLY A 110 22.75 -3.35 -13.28
N PRO A 111 22.35 -4.63 -13.27
CA PRO A 111 21.39 -5.15 -14.24
C PRO A 111 20.01 -4.49 -14.06
N GLY A 112 19.41 -4.07 -15.18
CA GLY A 112 18.05 -3.58 -15.23
C GLY A 112 17.05 -4.60 -14.67
N ASN A 113 16.05 -4.11 -13.95
CA ASN A 113 15.08 -4.94 -13.27
C ASN A 113 13.78 -5.02 -14.07
N THR A 114 13.37 -6.24 -14.47
CA THR A 114 12.22 -6.44 -15.36
C THR A 114 10.91 -5.96 -14.72
N TRP A 115 10.68 -6.29 -13.44
CA TRP A 115 9.47 -5.87 -12.72
C TRP A 115 9.44 -4.35 -12.51
N LEU A 116 10.54 -3.76 -12.03
CA LEU A 116 10.61 -2.33 -11.76
C LEU A 116 10.42 -1.52 -13.05
N THR A 117 11.02 -1.97 -14.16
CA THR A 117 10.88 -1.33 -15.47
C THR A 117 9.42 -1.34 -15.92
N ALA A 118 8.72 -2.47 -15.77
CA ALA A 118 7.30 -2.57 -16.09
C ALA A 118 6.41 -1.70 -15.18
N PHE A 119 6.71 -1.66 -13.89
CA PHE A 119 5.98 -0.83 -12.93
C PHE A 119 6.15 0.68 -13.20
N VAL A 120 7.38 1.11 -13.49
CA VAL A 120 7.69 2.49 -13.91
C VAL A 120 6.93 2.83 -15.18
N LEU A 121 7.00 1.96 -16.18
CA LEU A 121 6.36 2.15 -17.48
C LEU A 121 4.83 2.32 -17.34
N ARG A 122 4.19 1.41 -16.62
CA ARG A 122 2.75 1.45 -16.32
C ARG A 122 2.37 2.76 -15.63
N SER A 123 3.10 3.12 -14.58
CA SER A 123 2.86 4.34 -13.80
C SER A 123 3.05 5.59 -14.65
N PHE A 124 4.12 5.68 -15.44
CA PHE A 124 4.39 6.84 -16.30
C PHE A 124 3.33 7.03 -17.37
N SER A 125 2.84 5.94 -17.98
CA SER A 125 1.74 6.05 -18.94
C SER A 125 0.48 6.62 -18.30
N LYS A 126 0.12 6.20 -17.08
CA LYS A 126 -0.98 6.82 -16.33
C LYS A 126 -0.71 8.28 -15.98
N ALA A 127 0.53 8.63 -15.61
CA ALA A 127 0.94 9.99 -15.26
C ALA A 127 0.86 10.99 -16.43
N GLN A 128 0.88 10.54 -17.70
CA GLN A 128 0.72 11.38 -18.90
C GLN A 128 -0.58 12.20 -18.89
N SER A 129 -1.59 11.74 -18.14
CA SER A 129 -2.84 12.49 -17.90
C SER A 129 -2.67 13.77 -17.09
N PHE A 130 -1.55 13.93 -16.37
CA PHE A 130 -1.36 15.00 -15.38
C PHE A 130 -0.08 15.81 -15.60
N ILE A 131 1.01 15.17 -16.07
CA ILE A 131 2.30 15.78 -16.35
C ILE A 131 2.83 15.38 -17.73
N TYR A 132 3.75 16.17 -18.27
CA TYR A 132 4.49 15.79 -19.46
C TYR A 132 5.49 14.66 -19.13
N ILE A 133 5.40 13.57 -19.88
CA ILE A 133 6.35 12.46 -19.87
C ILE A 133 6.88 12.32 -21.30
N ASP A 134 8.21 12.34 -21.45
CA ASP A 134 8.84 12.20 -22.76
C ASP A 134 8.52 10.82 -23.39
N PRO A 135 7.86 10.77 -24.57
CA PRO A 135 7.53 9.53 -25.26
C PRO A 135 8.75 8.65 -25.58
N ALA A 136 9.91 9.25 -25.87
CA ALA A 136 11.14 8.50 -26.16
C ALA A 136 11.59 7.67 -24.94
N ASN A 137 11.31 8.17 -23.73
CA ASN A 137 11.61 7.44 -22.51
C ASN A 137 10.72 6.20 -22.34
N ILE A 138 9.44 6.30 -22.70
CA ILE A 138 8.49 5.17 -22.70
C ILE A 138 8.88 4.15 -23.76
N GLU A 139 9.15 4.58 -24.98
CA GLU A 139 9.51 3.70 -26.10
C GLU A 139 10.78 2.89 -25.84
N ALA A 140 11.80 3.51 -25.27
CA ALA A 140 13.03 2.81 -24.89
C ALA A 140 12.75 1.67 -23.89
N SER A 141 11.94 1.93 -22.86
CA SER A 141 11.59 0.93 -21.85
C SER A 141 10.68 -0.18 -22.40
N VAL A 142 9.74 0.14 -23.31
CA VAL A 142 8.93 -0.86 -24.03
C VAL A 142 9.83 -1.77 -24.86
N THR A 143 10.76 -1.20 -25.61
CA THR A 143 11.69 -1.94 -26.48
C THR A 143 12.56 -2.87 -25.66
N TRP A 144 13.09 -2.38 -24.53
CA TRP A 144 13.87 -3.19 -23.61
C TRP A 144 13.06 -4.35 -23.02
N LEU A 145 11.83 -4.11 -22.53
CA LEU A 145 10.97 -5.17 -22.00
C LEU A 145 10.63 -6.22 -23.06
N LYS A 146 10.30 -5.81 -24.29
CA LYS A 146 10.07 -6.73 -25.41
C LYS A 146 11.30 -7.60 -25.70
N SER A 147 12.51 -7.07 -25.56
CA SER A 147 13.74 -7.86 -25.71
C SER A 147 13.93 -8.93 -24.64
N LYS A 148 13.24 -8.83 -23.49
CA LYS A 148 13.23 -9.81 -22.41
C LYS A 148 12.14 -10.89 -22.56
N GLN A 149 11.33 -10.81 -23.62
CA GLN A 149 10.34 -11.84 -23.92
C GLN A 149 11.02 -13.06 -24.55
N ARG A 150 10.74 -14.24 -23.99
CA ARG A 150 11.23 -15.54 -24.48
C ARG A 150 10.34 -16.05 -25.61
N LYS A 151 10.82 -17.07 -26.33
CA LYS A 151 10.08 -17.72 -27.42
C LYS A 151 8.74 -18.33 -26.99
N ASN A 152 8.61 -18.71 -25.72
CA ASN A 152 7.37 -19.22 -25.14
C ASN A 152 6.39 -18.09 -24.71
N GLY A 153 6.72 -16.82 -24.97
CA GLY A 153 5.92 -15.66 -24.61
C GLY A 153 6.12 -15.14 -23.19
N CYS A 154 6.80 -15.88 -22.31
CA CYS A 154 7.09 -15.46 -20.94
C CYS A 154 8.23 -14.43 -20.89
N PHE A 155 8.22 -13.56 -19.89
CA PHE A 155 9.26 -12.57 -19.68
C PHE A 155 10.29 -13.05 -18.66
N GLU A 156 11.57 -12.89 -18.98
CA GLU A 156 12.66 -13.26 -18.09
C GLU A 156 12.76 -12.33 -16.86
N GLN A 157 12.84 -12.93 -15.67
CA GLN A 157 13.18 -12.20 -14.45
C GLN A 157 14.64 -11.74 -14.49
N SER A 158 14.86 -10.43 -14.42
CA SER A 158 16.19 -9.83 -14.38
C SER A 158 16.26 -8.76 -13.29
N GLY A 159 17.47 -8.51 -12.81
CA GLY A 159 17.76 -7.58 -11.72
C GLY A 159 17.37 -8.12 -10.34
N LYS A 160 17.83 -7.42 -9.30
CA LYS A 160 17.36 -7.64 -7.92
C LYS A 160 16.48 -6.47 -7.52
N LEU A 161 15.41 -6.77 -6.81
CA LEU A 161 14.59 -5.78 -6.12
C LEU A 161 14.89 -5.90 -4.63
N PHE A 162 15.03 -4.76 -3.96
CA PHE A 162 15.37 -4.70 -2.55
C PHE A 162 14.08 -4.63 -1.73
N HIS A 163 13.08 -3.86 -2.14
CA HIS A 163 11.74 -3.88 -1.56
C HIS A 163 10.84 -4.90 -2.28
N ASN A 164 10.99 -6.20 -1.99
CA ASN A 164 10.10 -7.22 -2.57
C ASN A 164 8.63 -7.06 -2.11
N ILE A 165 8.37 -6.37 -0.99
CA ILE A 165 7.02 -5.90 -0.61
C ILE A 165 6.40 -5.11 -1.76
N MET A 166 7.17 -4.33 -2.51
CA MET A 166 6.63 -3.58 -3.64
C MET A 166 6.06 -4.46 -4.74
N LYS A 167 6.52 -5.70 -4.89
CA LYS A 167 6.02 -6.64 -5.90
C LYS A 167 4.68 -7.28 -5.52
N GLY A 168 4.26 -7.18 -4.26
CA GLY A 168 3.09 -7.90 -3.76
C GLY A 168 3.22 -9.40 -4.04
N GLY A 169 2.24 -9.95 -4.75
CA GLY A 169 2.18 -11.35 -5.18
C GLY A 169 3.03 -11.72 -6.40
N VAL A 170 3.77 -10.77 -7.00
CA VAL A 170 4.54 -11.02 -8.23
C VAL A 170 5.92 -11.60 -7.89
N SER A 171 5.99 -12.92 -7.72
CA SER A 171 7.19 -13.63 -7.25
C SER A 171 7.83 -14.55 -8.29
N ASP A 172 7.09 -15.02 -9.29
CA ASP A 172 7.52 -16.04 -10.26
C ASP A 172 7.46 -15.54 -11.71
N GLU A 173 7.93 -16.34 -12.66
CA GLU A 173 7.96 -15.99 -14.09
C GLU A 173 6.55 -15.80 -14.66
N VAL A 174 5.56 -16.52 -14.13
CA VAL A 174 4.17 -16.52 -14.60
C VAL A 174 3.47 -15.23 -14.17
N THR A 175 3.55 -14.89 -12.88
CA THR A 175 3.03 -13.66 -12.28
C THR A 175 3.71 -12.42 -12.86
N LEU A 176 5.04 -12.47 -13.10
CA LEU A 176 5.74 -11.38 -13.77
C LEU A 176 5.25 -11.17 -15.20
N SER A 177 5.08 -12.27 -15.96
CA SER A 177 4.62 -12.19 -17.34
C SER A 177 3.18 -11.64 -17.41
N ALA A 178 2.30 -12.08 -16.51
CA ALA A 178 0.95 -11.53 -16.37
C ALA A 178 0.97 -10.02 -16.08
N TYR A 179 1.82 -9.59 -15.16
CA TYR A 179 1.96 -8.20 -14.77
C TYR A 179 2.44 -7.31 -15.93
N ILE A 180 3.49 -7.72 -16.64
CA ILE A 180 4.03 -6.98 -17.80
C ILE A 180 2.98 -6.88 -18.91
N THR A 181 2.25 -7.98 -19.15
CA THR A 181 1.15 -8.02 -20.11
C THR A 181 0.05 -7.04 -19.74
N ALA A 182 -0.39 -7.03 -18.47
CA ALA A 182 -1.38 -6.08 -17.96
C ALA A 182 -0.91 -4.63 -18.12
N ALA A 183 0.36 -4.33 -17.82
CA ALA A 183 0.95 -3.01 -18.01
C ALA A 183 0.87 -2.55 -19.48
N PHE A 184 1.24 -3.40 -20.44
CA PHE A 184 1.14 -3.06 -21.86
C PHE A 184 -0.30 -2.88 -22.35
N LEU A 185 -1.24 -3.69 -21.88
CA LEU A 185 -2.66 -3.56 -22.21
C LEU A 185 -3.24 -2.24 -21.69
N GLU A 186 -2.89 -1.84 -20.46
CA GLU A 186 -3.32 -0.55 -19.90
C GLU A 186 -2.77 0.66 -20.67
N MET A 187 -1.66 0.48 -21.38
CA MET A 187 -1.05 1.50 -22.26
C MET A 187 -1.58 1.45 -23.69
N ASN A 188 -2.53 0.57 -24.01
CA ASN A 188 -3.03 0.32 -25.35
C ASN A 188 -1.92 -0.05 -26.36
N THR A 189 -0.85 -0.71 -25.89
CA THR A 189 0.25 -1.17 -26.73
C THR A 189 -0.03 -2.60 -27.20
N SER A 190 0.05 -2.86 -28.50
CA SER A 190 -0.14 -4.21 -29.04
C SER A 190 1.00 -5.15 -28.63
N ILE A 191 0.62 -6.30 -28.07
CA ILE A 191 1.52 -7.42 -27.82
C ILE A 191 1.14 -8.52 -28.81
N ASP A 192 2.09 -8.92 -29.65
CA ASP A 192 1.91 -10.04 -30.57
C ASP A 192 2.22 -11.33 -29.81
N VAL A 193 1.20 -11.97 -29.23
CA VAL A 193 1.34 -13.25 -28.51
C VAL A 193 0.31 -14.23 -29.03
N SER A 194 0.78 -15.33 -29.62
CA SER A 194 -0.07 -16.30 -30.32
C SER A 194 -0.83 -17.25 -29.39
N PHE A 195 -0.38 -17.45 -28.14
CA PHE A 195 -1.10 -18.25 -27.12
C PHE A 195 -0.78 -17.76 -25.70
N LEU A 196 -1.82 -17.47 -24.90
CA LEU A 196 -1.71 -17.06 -23.49
C LEU A 196 -2.52 -18.02 -22.62
N HIS A 197 -1.86 -18.69 -21.68
CA HIS A 197 -2.52 -19.41 -20.59
C HIS A 197 -1.68 -19.28 -19.30
N TRP A 198 -2.34 -19.42 -18.14
CA TRP A 198 -1.70 -19.38 -16.83
C TRP A 198 -2.08 -20.63 -16.05
N SER A 199 -1.14 -21.19 -15.28
CA SER A 199 -1.40 -22.26 -14.32
C SER A 199 -0.57 -22.00 -13.07
N GLN A 200 -1.20 -22.01 -11.91
CA GLN A 200 -0.56 -21.80 -10.62
C GLN A 200 -0.84 -22.99 -9.70
N THR A 201 0.17 -23.42 -8.97
CA THR A 201 0.07 -24.26 -7.77
C THR A 201 0.84 -23.53 -6.68
N ALA A 202 0.19 -22.61 -5.97
CA ALA A 202 0.78 -21.91 -4.83
C ALA A 202 0.26 -22.55 -3.54
N THR A 203 1.18 -22.96 -2.67
CA THR A 203 0.90 -23.49 -1.33
C THR A 203 0.86 -22.40 -0.25
N GLU A 204 1.21 -21.15 -0.57
CA GLU A 204 1.25 -20.05 0.39
C GLU A 204 0.25 -18.95 0.08
N THR A 205 -0.49 -18.52 1.11
CA THR A 205 -1.43 -17.40 1.05
C THR A 205 -0.95 -16.31 2.00
N SER A 206 -0.48 -15.19 1.44
CA SER A 206 -0.21 -13.97 2.21
C SER A 206 -1.39 -13.02 2.11
N ALA A 207 -1.61 -12.19 3.14
CA ALA A 207 -2.69 -11.19 3.13
C ALA A 207 -2.53 -10.19 1.95
N SER A 208 -1.30 -9.82 1.59
CA SER A 208 -1.01 -8.96 0.44
C SER A 208 -1.45 -9.58 -0.89
N LEU A 209 -1.19 -10.89 -1.08
CA LEU A 209 -1.63 -11.62 -2.26
C LEU A 209 -3.16 -11.71 -2.34
N SER A 210 -3.85 -11.92 -1.20
CA SER A 210 -5.32 -11.91 -1.15
C SER A 210 -5.92 -10.55 -1.54
N VAL A 211 -5.30 -9.45 -1.10
CA VAL A 211 -5.70 -8.08 -1.50
C VAL A 211 -5.50 -7.87 -3.00
N GLU A 212 -4.35 -8.26 -3.54
CA GLU A 212 -4.04 -8.11 -4.96
C GLU A 212 -5.00 -8.91 -5.86
N ILE A 213 -5.22 -10.21 -5.56
CA ILE A 213 -6.15 -11.07 -6.30
C ILE A 213 -7.56 -10.51 -6.25
N SER A 214 -8.06 -10.15 -5.06
CA SER A 214 -9.41 -9.60 -4.88
C SER A 214 -9.59 -8.31 -5.66
N SER A 215 -8.55 -7.47 -5.72
CA SER A 215 -8.57 -6.21 -6.46
C SER A 215 -8.58 -6.44 -7.98
N TYR A 216 -7.82 -7.41 -8.51
CA TYR A 216 -7.90 -7.78 -9.92
C TYR A 216 -9.25 -8.39 -10.30
N VAL A 217 -9.82 -9.24 -9.46
CA VAL A 217 -11.18 -9.78 -9.66
C VAL A 217 -12.20 -8.65 -9.72
N LEU A 218 -12.08 -7.68 -8.82
CA LEU A 218 -12.92 -6.49 -8.81
C LEU A 218 -12.75 -5.67 -10.10
N LEU A 219 -11.52 -5.36 -10.51
CA LEU A 219 -11.24 -4.64 -11.75
C LEU A 219 -11.81 -5.37 -12.97
N ALA A 220 -11.60 -6.68 -13.08
CA ALA A 220 -12.12 -7.49 -14.19
C ALA A 220 -13.65 -7.44 -14.24
N LYS A 221 -14.29 -7.57 -13.08
CA LYS A 221 -15.76 -7.53 -12.98
C LYS A 221 -16.34 -6.16 -13.33
N LEU A 222 -15.66 -5.07 -12.97
CA LEU A 222 -16.10 -3.70 -13.20
C LEU A 222 -15.74 -3.14 -14.59
N SER A 223 -14.73 -3.71 -15.26
CA SER A 223 -14.30 -3.23 -16.58
C SER A 223 -15.23 -3.68 -17.72
N ALA A 224 -16.13 -4.64 -17.47
CA ALA A 224 -17.03 -5.22 -18.45
C ALA A 224 -18.44 -4.60 -18.45
N SER A 225 -18.56 -3.27 -18.27
CA SER A 225 -19.85 -2.54 -18.19
C SER A 225 -20.85 -3.21 -17.24
N PRO A 226 -20.62 -3.11 -15.92
CA PRO A 226 -21.30 -3.93 -14.92
C PRO A 226 -22.79 -3.59 -14.78
N THR A 227 -23.59 -4.62 -14.54
CA THR A 227 -25.01 -4.48 -14.16
C THR A 227 -25.16 -4.09 -12.68
N VAL A 228 -26.38 -3.74 -12.25
CA VAL A 228 -26.67 -3.45 -10.83
C VAL A 228 -26.38 -4.66 -9.93
N GLU A 229 -26.63 -5.88 -10.42
CA GLU A 229 -26.29 -7.12 -9.70
C GLU A 229 -24.77 -7.29 -9.56
N ASP A 230 -24.01 -6.95 -10.61
CA ASP A 230 -22.55 -6.98 -10.58
C ASP A 230 -21.98 -5.97 -9.58
N LEU A 231 -22.59 -4.78 -9.46
CA LEU A 231 -22.23 -3.79 -8.44
C LEU A 231 -22.56 -4.28 -7.02
N GLY A 232 -23.66 -5.03 -6.85
CA GLY A 232 -24.01 -5.69 -5.60
C GLY A 232 -22.99 -6.77 -5.20
N TYR A 233 -22.54 -7.59 -6.15
CA TYR A 233 -21.46 -8.56 -5.94
C TYR A 233 -20.13 -7.86 -5.61
N ALA A 234 -19.76 -6.84 -6.40
CA ALA A 234 -18.56 -6.03 -6.20
C ALA A 234 -18.54 -5.35 -4.82
N SER A 235 -19.69 -4.92 -4.29
CA SER A 235 -19.79 -4.30 -2.96
C SER A 235 -19.26 -5.20 -1.84
N ARG A 236 -19.36 -6.54 -1.98
CA ARG A 236 -18.84 -7.50 -1.00
C ARG A 236 -17.32 -7.55 -1.02
N ILE A 237 -16.73 -7.52 -2.21
CA ILE A 237 -15.27 -7.46 -2.39
C ILE A 237 -14.75 -6.12 -1.86
N VAL A 238 -15.44 -5.01 -2.15
CA VAL A 238 -15.10 -3.68 -1.65
C VAL A 238 -15.16 -3.63 -0.12
N ARG A 239 -16.22 -4.16 0.52
CA ARG A 239 -16.31 -4.28 1.99
C ARG A 239 -15.14 -5.04 2.59
N TRP A 240 -14.72 -6.13 1.95
CA TRP A 240 -13.56 -6.88 2.41
C TRP A 240 -12.26 -6.07 2.21
N LEU A 241 -12.03 -5.49 1.04
CA LEU A 241 -10.84 -4.66 0.77
C LEU A 241 -10.71 -3.48 1.73
N THR A 242 -11.81 -2.75 2.00
CA THR A 242 -11.78 -1.64 2.97
C THR A 242 -11.48 -2.09 4.40
N SER A 243 -11.84 -3.33 4.77
CA SER A 243 -11.45 -3.91 6.06
C SER A 243 -9.95 -4.22 6.17
N GLN A 244 -9.26 -4.37 5.05
CA GLN A 244 -7.82 -4.63 5.00
C GLN A 244 -6.98 -3.33 4.95
N GLN A 245 -7.61 -2.15 4.88
CA GLN A 245 -6.89 -0.87 4.86
C GLN A 245 -6.24 -0.57 6.22
N ASN A 246 -5.02 -0.06 6.17
CA ASN A 246 -4.33 0.47 7.33
C ASN A 246 -4.89 1.86 7.73
N TYR A 247 -4.39 2.39 8.86
CA TYR A 247 -4.87 3.67 9.41
C TYR A 247 -4.81 4.85 8.42
N TYR A 248 -3.84 4.84 7.51
CA TYR A 248 -3.60 5.87 6.50
C TYR A 248 -4.40 5.67 5.21
N GLY A 249 -5.14 4.56 5.06
CA GLY A 249 -5.92 4.23 3.86
C GLY A 249 -5.14 3.45 2.79
N GLY A 250 -3.89 3.08 3.05
CA GLY A 250 -3.10 2.17 2.23
C GLY A 250 -3.24 0.71 2.68
N PHE A 251 -2.50 -0.20 2.04
CA PHE A 251 -2.49 -1.63 2.35
C PHE A 251 -1.09 -2.08 2.79
N SER A 252 -0.86 -3.39 2.88
CA SER A 252 0.37 -3.96 3.43
C SER A 252 1.60 -3.78 2.52
N SER A 253 1.39 -3.52 1.24
CA SER A 253 2.42 -3.49 0.21
C SER A 253 2.18 -2.36 -0.81
N THR A 254 3.15 -2.09 -1.69
CA THR A 254 2.94 -1.03 -2.70
C THR A 254 2.01 -1.51 -3.81
N GLN A 255 2.24 -2.73 -4.31
CA GLN A 255 1.46 -3.31 -5.39
C GLN A 255 0.01 -3.56 -4.95
N ASP A 256 -0.21 -4.10 -3.74
CA ASP A 256 -1.57 -4.31 -3.24
C ASP A 256 -2.31 -2.97 -3.04
N THR A 257 -1.61 -1.94 -2.55
CA THR A 257 -2.15 -0.60 -2.39
C THR A 257 -2.54 0.00 -3.73
N VAL A 258 -1.66 -0.10 -4.74
CA VAL A 258 -1.91 0.45 -6.07
C VAL A 258 -3.11 -0.22 -6.73
N VAL A 259 -3.14 -1.56 -6.78
CA VAL A 259 -4.23 -2.30 -7.45
C VAL A 259 -5.54 -2.14 -6.68
N ALA A 260 -5.51 -2.15 -5.34
CA ALA A 260 -6.70 -1.95 -4.53
C ALA A 260 -7.24 -0.53 -4.66
N LEU A 261 -6.40 0.51 -4.59
CA LEU A 261 -6.85 1.90 -4.80
C LEU A 261 -7.41 2.09 -6.20
N GLN A 262 -6.81 1.48 -7.23
CA GLN A 262 -7.34 1.51 -8.61
C GLN A 262 -8.72 0.84 -8.68
N ALA A 263 -8.89 -0.33 -8.06
CA ALA A 263 -10.16 -1.06 -8.05
C ALA A 263 -11.26 -0.33 -7.27
N LEU A 264 -10.94 0.20 -6.09
CA LEU A 264 -11.84 1.00 -5.25
C LEU A 264 -12.21 2.31 -5.94
N ALA A 265 -11.26 2.96 -6.63
CA ALA A 265 -11.53 4.15 -7.41
C ALA A 265 -12.52 3.87 -8.54
N LEU A 266 -12.30 2.79 -9.32
CA LEU A 266 -13.20 2.40 -10.40
C LEU A 266 -14.60 2.09 -9.86
N TYR A 267 -14.71 1.31 -8.78
CA TYR A 267 -15.99 1.04 -8.13
C TYR A 267 -16.69 2.34 -7.72
N SER A 268 -15.96 3.23 -7.04
CA SER A 268 -16.48 4.51 -6.56
C SER A 268 -17.02 5.35 -7.71
N THR A 269 -16.34 5.38 -8.85
CA THR A 269 -16.81 6.13 -10.04
C THR A 269 -18.09 5.56 -10.63
N LEU A 270 -18.29 4.24 -10.57
CA LEU A 270 -19.47 3.56 -11.10
C LEU A 270 -20.69 3.70 -10.18
N VAL A 271 -20.48 3.77 -8.86
CA VAL A 271 -21.56 3.98 -7.88
C VAL A 271 -21.76 5.45 -7.50
N PHE A 272 -20.96 6.35 -8.07
CA PHE A 272 -21.02 7.77 -7.77
C PHE A 272 -22.36 8.37 -8.22
N SER A 273 -23.08 8.99 -7.27
CA SER A 273 -24.23 9.85 -7.54
C SER A 273 -23.92 11.30 -7.14
N PRO A 274 -24.17 12.29 -8.03
CA PRO A 274 -23.98 13.72 -7.76
C PRO A 274 -25.07 14.31 -6.85
N GLU A 275 -26.20 13.60 -6.68
CA GLU A 275 -27.30 14.02 -5.81
C GLU A 275 -27.64 12.93 -4.79
N GLY A 276 -28.21 13.34 -3.66
CA GLY A 276 -28.66 12.45 -2.59
C GLY A 276 -28.14 12.82 -1.21
N SER A 277 -28.82 12.29 -0.19
CA SER A 277 -28.40 12.38 1.20
C SER A 277 -28.82 11.12 1.94
N SER A 278 -28.05 10.75 2.97
CA SER A 278 -28.33 9.63 3.85
C SER A 278 -28.00 9.99 5.28
N THR A 279 -28.86 9.55 6.19
CA THR A 279 -28.63 9.62 7.62
C THR A 279 -28.18 8.24 8.09
N VAL A 280 -27.05 8.21 8.80
CA VAL A 280 -26.48 7.01 9.40
C VAL A 280 -26.71 7.07 10.90
N THR A 281 -27.29 6.00 11.44
CA THR A 281 -27.56 5.82 12.86
C THR A 281 -26.76 4.64 13.37
N VAL A 282 -25.96 4.87 14.41
CA VAL A 282 -25.15 3.84 15.09
C VAL A 282 -25.71 3.69 16.49
N GLN A 283 -26.34 2.54 16.74
CA GLN A 283 -26.84 2.15 18.06
C GLN A 283 -25.75 1.34 18.78
N SER A 284 -25.34 1.77 19.96
CA SER A 284 -24.51 1.01 20.89
C SER A 284 -25.31 0.66 22.15
N PRO A 285 -24.80 -0.23 23.03
CA PRO A 285 -25.45 -0.55 24.30
C PRO A 285 -25.75 0.69 25.17
N SER A 286 -24.83 1.67 25.18
CA SER A 286 -24.91 2.88 26.01
C SER A 286 -25.54 4.10 25.33
N GLY A 287 -25.85 4.05 24.02
CA GLY A 287 -26.44 5.21 23.36
C GLY A 287 -26.58 5.11 21.84
N GLN A 288 -26.89 6.24 21.22
CA GLN A 288 -27.13 6.36 19.79
C GLN A 288 -26.32 7.54 19.24
N LEU A 289 -25.66 7.33 18.12
CA LEU A 289 -24.95 8.37 17.37
C LEU A 289 -25.57 8.51 15.98
N MET A 290 -25.79 9.75 15.56
CA MET A 290 -26.26 10.07 14.21
C MET A 290 -25.21 10.84 13.42
N PHE A 291 -25.18 10.59 12.12
CA PHE A 291 -24.33 11.23 11.13
C PHE A 291 -25.15 11.53 9.87
N ASP A 292 -24.91 12.68 9.26
CA ASP A 292 -25.52 13.02 7.98
C ASP A 292 -24.46 12.99 6.89
N VAL A 293 -24.78 12.33 5.78
CA VAL A 293 -23.96 12.22 4.59
C VAL A 293 -24.71 12.88 3.44
N ASN A 294 -24.15 13.94 2.89
CA ASN A 294 -24.67 14.71 1.77
C ASN A 294 -23.51 15.15 0.86
N GLN A 295 -23.82 15.87 -0.20
CA GLN A 295 -22.81 16.28 -1.19
C GLN A 295 -21.73 17.21 -0.63
N ASN A 296 -22.07 18.04 0.38
CA ASN A 296 -21.12 18.99 0.96
C ASN A 296 -20.12 18.33 1.91
N ASN A 297 -20.48 17.18 2.50
CA ASN A 297 -19.66 16.50 3.49
C ASN A 297 -19.29 15.06 3.10
N LYS A 298 -19.47 14.69 1.82
CA LYS A 298 -19.20 13.35 1.29
C LYS A 298 -17.76 12.88 1.55
N LEU A 299 -16.80 13.81 1.43
CA LEU A 299 -15.38 13.61 1.70
C LEU A 299 -14.97 13.87 3.15
N LEU A 300 -15.87 14.42 3.95
CA LEU A 300 -15.57 14.74 5.34
C LEU A 300 -15.56 13.44 6.13
N TYR A 301 -14.38 13.09 6.65
CA TYR A 301 -14.27 12.05 7.66
C TYR A 301 -14.91 12.52 8.96
N GLN A 302 -16.06 11.93 9.26
CA GLN A 302 -16.80 12.19 10.50
C GLN A 302 -16.50 11.04 11.46
N GLU A 303 -15.88 11.33 12.60
CA GLU A 303 -15.55 10.33 13.61
C GLU A 303 -16.04 10.77 14.99
N LYS A 304 -16.60 9.82 15.73
CA LYS A 304 -17.00 10.00 17.12
C LYS A 304 -16.51 8.81 17.94
N GLN A 305 -16.09 9.09 19.16
CA GLN A 305 -15.73 8.06 20.12
C GLN A 305 -16.99 7.32 20.61
N LEU A 306 -16.89 6.01 20.70
CA LEU A 306 -17.92 5.15 21.29
C LEU A 306 -17.63 5.00 22.78
N GLN A 307 -18.68 5.02 23.60
CA GLN A 307 -18.55 4.77 25.04
C GLN A 307 -18.28 3.29 25.32
N ASP A 308 -18.96 2.42 24.57
CA ASP A 308 -18.79 0.98 24.63
C ASP A 308 -17.64 0.54 23.72
N VAL A 309 -16.78 -0.35 24.23
CA VAL A 309 -15.72 -1.02 23.46
C VAL A 309 -16.06 -2.46 23.07
N THR A 310 -17.13 -3.00 23.63
CA THR A 310 -17.63 -4.37 23.39
C THR A 310 -19.15 -4.39 23.40
N GLY A 311 -19.75 -5.41 22.78
CA GLY A 311 -21.18 -5.66 22.79
C GLY A 311 -21.81 -5.58 21.40
N LYS A 312 -23.15 -5.53 21.39
CA LYS A 312 -23.94 -5.51 20.15
C LYS A 312 -24.14 -4.08 19.66
N TYR A 313 -23.83 -3.87 18.39
CA TYR A 313 -24.08 -2.61 17.69
C TYR A 313 -25.04 -2.86 16.55
N SER A 314 -25.91 -1.88 16.29
CA SER A 314 -26.79 -1.85 15.11
C SER A 314 -26.49 -0.61 14.30
N LEU A 315 -26.27 -0.79 13.01
CA LEU A 315 -26.04 0.27 12.04
C LEU A 315 -27.25 0.38 11.15
N GLU A 316 -27.86 1.55 11.08
CA GLU A 316 -28.97 1.84 10.17
C GLU A 316 -28.58 2.97 9.22
N VAL A 317 -28.86 2.82 7.93
CA VAL A 317 -28.66 3.86 6.92
C VAL A 317 -29.97 4.11 6.20
N LYS A 318 -30.43 5.36 6.21
CA LYS A 318 -31.66 5.78 5.54
C LYS A 318 -31.37 6.92 4.58
N GLY A 319 -31.70 6.73 3.29
CA GLY A 319 -31.55 7.77 2.27
C GLY A 319 -31.15 7.22 0.90
N THR A 320 -30.60 8.10 0.07
CA THR A 320 -30.27 7.80 -1.34
C THR A 320 -28.78 7.86 -1.65
N ALA A 321 -27.95 8.38 -0.72
CA ALA A 321 -26.50 8.43 -0.86
C ALA A 321 -25.83 7.18 -0.26
N CYS A 322 -24.73 6.72 -0.87
CA CYS A 322 -23.90 5.69 -0.27
C CYS A 322 -23.15 6.25 0.94
N ALA A 323 -23.03 5.43 2.00
CA ALA A 323 -22.20 5.71 3.16
C ALA A 323 -21.31 4.51 3.46
N ALA A 324 -20.03 4.77 3.72
CA ALA A 324 -19.08 3.81 4.26
C ALA A 324 -18.97 4.04 5.77
N ILE A 325 -19.22 2.98 6.53
CA ILE A 325 -19.21 3.01 8.00
C ILE A 325 -18.12 2.05 8.46
N GLN A 326 -17.25 2.52 9.34
CA GLN A 326 -16.20 1.72 9.92
C GLN A 326 -16.16 1.94 11.43
N ILE A 327 -16.21 0.86 12.20
CA ILE A 327 -15.88 0.87 13.62
C ILE A 327 -14.43 0.46 13.78
N SER A 328 -13.66 1.27 14.49
CA SER A 328 -12.25 1.04 14.78
C SER A 328 -12.07 0.76 16.26
N LEU A 329 -11.33 -0.30 16.58
CA LEU A 329 -10.97 -0.69 17.94
C LEU A 329 -9.45 -0.62 18.08
N VAL A 330 -8.98 0.17 19.05
CA VAL A 330 -7.55 0.34 19.35
C VAL A 330 -7.30 -0.16 20.76
N TYR A 331 -6.35 -1.08 20.93
CA TYR A 331 -5.99 -1.68 22.21
C TYR A 331 -4.51 -2.05 22.22
N ASN A 332 -3.95 -2.22 23.41
CA ASN A 332 -2.59 -2.71 23.58
C ASN A 332 -2.62 -4.18 23.99
N ILE A 333 -1.72 -4.99 23.42
CA ILE A 333 -1.43 -6.35 23.86
C ILE A 333 0.04 -6.44 24.29
N PRO A 334 0.42 -7.33 25.20
CA PRO A 334 1.82 -7.65 25.45
C PRO A 334 2.52 -8.05 24.16
N THR A 335 3.80 -7.69 24.03
CA THR A 335 4.62 -8.10 22.88
C THR A 335 4.59 -9.63 22.76
N PRO A 336 4.21 -10.20 21.61
CA PRO A 336 4.19 -11.65 21.42
C PRO A 336 5.58 -12.24 21.70
N ALA A 337 5.66 -13.27 22.53
CA ALA A 337 6.93 -13.92 22.88
C ALA A 337 7.47 -14.80 21.74
N ASP A 338 6.58 -15.32 20.89
CA ASP A 338 6.91 -16.28 19.85
C ASP A 338 6.79 -15.66 18.46
N VAL A 339 7.93 -15.23 17.90
CA VAL A 339 8.03 -14.94 16.46
C VAL A 339 8.72 -16.12 15.81
N THR A 340 7.99 -16.90 15.01
CA THR A 340 8.47 -18.19 14.49
C THR A 340 9.36 -18.05 13.25
N THR A 341 9.26 -16.95 12.52
CA THR A 341 9.90 -16.80 11.21
C THR A 341 11.19 -15.98 11.25
N LEU A 342 11.18 -14.84 11.94
CA LEU A 342 12.33 -13.92 12.04
C LEU A 342 12.46 -13.46 13.49
N SER A 343 13.62 -13.68 14.10
CA SER A 343 13.92 -13.24 15.46
C SER A 343 15.14 -12.32 15.50
N VAL A 344 15.17 -11.43 16.48
CA VAL A 344 16.29 -10.52 16.71
C VAL A 344 16.73 -10.67 18.15
N GLU A 345 17.95 -11.17 18.36
CA GLU A 345 18.59 -11.19 19.66
C GLU A 345 19.36 -9.90 19.88
N VAL A 346 19.19 -9.27 21.04
CA VAL A 346 19.89 -8.03 21.40
C VAL A 346 20.70 -8.28 22.67
N LYS A 347 22.03 -8.11 22.57
CA LYS A 347 22.97 -8.19 23.70
C LYS A 347 23.47 -6.79 24.05
N PRO A 348 22.98 -6.18 25.14
CA PRO A 348 23.44 -4.87 25.56
C PRO A 348 24.75 -4.94 26.35
N GLU A 349 25.68 -4.03 26.06
CA GLU A 349 26.94 -3.84 26.77
C GLU A 349 27.06 -2.38 27.21
N ALA A 350 27.12 -2.13 28.52
CA ALA A 350 27.16 -0.79 29.08
C ALA A 350 28.58 -0.42 29.55
N ASP A 351 29.09 0.70 29.05
CA ASP A 351 30.26 1.39 29.61
C ASP A 351 29.81 2.63 30.38
N CYS A 352 29.72 2.48 31.70
CA CYS A 352 29.34 3.54 32.63
C CYS A 352 30.55 4.29 33.21
N THR A 353 31.78 3.96 32.80
CA THR A 353 33.01 4.51 33.40
C THR A 353 33.47 5.82 32.76
N SER A 354 32.97 6.13 31.57
CA SER A 354 33.29 7.33 30.82
C SER A 354 32.43 8.54 31.24
N LYS A 355 32.91 9.77 30.98
CA LYS A 355 32.16 11.03 31.27
C LYS A 355 30.79 11.10 30.58
N ARG A 356 30.57 10.28 29.55
CA ARG A 356 29.29 10.07 28.87
C ARG A 356 29.05 8.56 28.78
N PRO A 357 28.15 8.00 29.61
CA PRO A 357 27.86 6.58 29.58
C PRO A 357 27.49 6.12 28.17
N LYS A 358 28.06 4.99 27.74
CA LYS A 358 27.78 4.40 26.44
C LYS A 358 27.03 3.08 26.62
N LEU A 359 26.04 2.84 25.77
CA LEU A 359 25.33 1.57 25.69
C LEU A 359 25.50 1.04 24.26
N SER A 360 26.29 -0.02 24.13
CA SER A 360 26.50 -0.74 22.87
C SER A 360 25.44 -1.83 22.75
N LEU A 361 24.78 -1.91 21.59
CA LEU A 361 23.77 -2.92 21.31
C LEU A 361 24.30 -3.86 20.23
N ASN A 362 24.55 -5.11 20.59
CA ASN A 362 24.92 -6.16 19.66
C ASN A 362 23.65 -6.90 19.20
N LEU A 363 23.19 -6.59 17.99
CA LEU A 363 21.98 -7.17 17.40
C LEU A 363 22.33 -8.35 16.49
N THR A 364 21.65 -9.48 16.67
CA THR A 364 21.77 -10.67 15.83
C THR A 364 20.42 -11.05 15.27
N SER A 365 20.25 -10.95 13.96
CA SER A 365 19.01 -11.33 13.27
C SER A 365 19.10 -12.79 12.80
N LEU A 366 18.08 -13.58 13.11
CA LEU A 366 17.99 -15.00 12.82
C LEU A 366 16.73 -15.28 12.01
N TYR A 367 16.85 -16.09 10.96
CA TYR A 367 15.75 -16.49 10.10
C TYR A 367 15.56 -18.01 10.15
N SER A 368 14.32 -18.45 10.40
CA SER A 368 13.94 -19.86 10.52
C SER A 368 12.72 -20.20 9.67
N GLY A 369 12.48 -19.44 8.60
CA GLY A 369 11.41 -19.74 7.64
C GLY A 369 11.76 -20.86 6.67
N ASN A 370 10.80 -21.21 5.81
CA ASN A 370 10.89 -22.34 4.88
C ASN A 370 11.87 -22.11 3.71
N GLU A 371 12.20 -20.85 3.43
CA GLU A 371 13.09 -20.47 2.32
C GLU A 371 14.56 -20.46 2.74
N SER A 372 15.47 -20.59 1.76
CA SER A 372 16.92 -20.57 2.01
C SER A 372 17.46 -19.23 2.54
N SER A 373 16.75 -18.14 2.29
CA SER A 373 17.08 -16.80 2.77
C SER A 373 15.85 -15.91 2.76
N THR A 374 15.85 -14.86 3.56
CA THR A 374 14.84 -13.81 3.50
C THR A 374 15.05 -12.94 2.26
N ASN A 375 14.01 -12.17 1.94
CA ASN A 375 14.15 -10.93 1.19
C ASN A 375 14.92 -9.87 2.03
N MET A 376 14.89 -8.60 1.62
CA MET A 376 15.44 -7.52 2.44
C MET A 376 14.71 -7.42 3.79
N VAL A 377 15.48 -7.28 4.86
CA VAL A 377 15.00 -7.09 6.23
C VAL A 377 15.25 -5.66 6.65
N ILE A 378 14.24 -5.01 7.23
CA ILE A 378 14.39 -3.69 7.84
C ILE A 378 14.44 -3.90 9.34
N LEU A 379 15.56 -3.52 9.96
CA LEU A 379 15.71 -3.50 11.40
C LEU A 379 15.40 -2.08 11.89
N ASP A 380 14.28 -1.94 12.59
CA ASP A 380 13.85 -0.67 13.18
C ASP A 380 14.26 -0.61 14.66
N ILE A 381 15.26 0.20 14.97
CA ILE A 381 15.84 0.32 16.31
C ILE A 381 15.38 1.63 16.93
N LYS A 382 14.41 1.55 17.83
CA LYS A 382 13.95 2.68 18.64
C LYS A 382 14.92 2.97 19.78
N MET A 383 15.35 4.22 19.90
CA MET A 383 16.25 4.67 20.98
C MET A 383 15.49 4.80 22.31
N LEU A 384 16.18 4.52 23.41
CA LEU A 384 15.68 4.85 24.75
C LEU A 384 15.65 6.38 24.92
N SER A 385 14.67 6.87 25.68
CA SER A 385 14.56 8.31 25.96
C SER A 385 15.85 8.85 26.57
N GLY A 386 16.41 9.90 25.97
CA GLY A 386 17.66 10.55 26.40
C GLY A 386 18.94 9.94 25.80
N PHE A 387 18.86 8.85 25.04
CA PHE A 387 19.98 8.30 24.28
C PHE A 387 20.00 8.85 22.86
N VAL A 388 21.21 9.00 22.31
CA VAL A 388 21.42 9.37 20.90
C VAL A 388 22.36 8.36 20.25
N PRO A 389 22.12 7.98 18.97
CA PRO A 389 23.01 7.10 18.25
C PRO A 389 24.42 7.68 18.13
N ASP A 390 25.42 6.82 18.32
CA ASP A 390 26.82 7.18 18.13
C ASP A 390 27.16 7.30 16.62
N PRO A 391 27.66 8.46 16.14
CA PRO A 391 27.92 8.66 14.71
C PRO A 391 28.95 7.71 14.10
N GLU A 392 29.97 7.29 14.86
CA GLU A 392 30.99 6.36 14.37
C GLU A 392 30.38 4.98 14.15
N SER A 393 29.56 4.53 15.09
CA SER A 393 28.80 3.28 14.99
C SER A 393 27.86 3.25 13.78
N LEU A 394 27.16 4.37 13.49
CA LEU A 394 26.33 4.49 12.28
C LEU A 394 27.16 4.41 10.99
N ASN A 395 28.36 5.00 10.96
CA ASN A 395 29.24 4.91 9.81
C ASN A 395 29.78 3.49 9.59
N MET A 396 30.10 2.77 10.67
CA MET A 396 30.49 1.35 10.57
C MET A 396 29.34 0.49 10.02
N LEU A 397 28.10 0.72 10.46
CA LEU A 397 26.93 0.02 9.92
C LEU A 397 26.73 0.29 8.43
N LYS A 398 26.91 1.54 7.97
CA LYS A 398 26.83 1.88 6.53
C LYS A 398 27.89 1.17 5.68
N GLY A 399 29.02 0.79 6.28
CA GLY A 399 30.10 0.07 5.60
C GLY A 399 29.97 -1.46 5.67
N ALA A 400 28.97 -1.99 6.36
CA ALA A 400 28.83 -3.43 6.55
C ALA A 400 28.35 -4.14 5.28
N LEU A 401 28.88 -5.33 5.02
CA LEU A 401 28.74 -6.06 3.74
C LEU A 401 27.27 -6.31 3.31
N LEU A 402 26.41 -6.61 4.28
CA LEU A 402 25.00 -6.94 4.05
C LEU A 402 24.05 -5.75 4.30
N VAL A 403 24.59 -4.59 4.71
CA VAL A 403 23.80 -3.39 4.95
C VAL A 403 23.84 -2.52 3.71
N ASP A 404 22.68 -2.35 3.07
CA ASP A 404 22.58 -1.50 1.88
C ASP A 404 22.36 -0.03 2.25
N ARG A 405 21.70 0.24 3.39
CA ARG A 405 21.41 1.61 3.84
C ARG A 405 21.20 1.68 5.34
N VAL A 406 21.53 2.84 5.91
CA VAL A 406 21.18 3.22 7.29
C VAL A 406 20.55 4.61 7.27
N GLU A 407 19.37 4.74 7.84
CA GLU A 407 18.66 6.01 8.02
C GLU A 407 18.45 6.30 9.50
N GLN A 408 18.61 7.56 9.88
CA GLN A 408 18.21 8.04 11.21
C GLN A 408 16.99 8.95 11.02
N LYS A 409 15.88 8.59 11.66
CA LYS A 409 14.63 9.34 11.60
C LYS A 409 14.11 9.52 13.02
N GLU A 410 14.09 10.76 13.50
CA GLU A 410 13.67 11.10 14.86
C GLU A 410 14.45 10.28 15.92
N ASP A 411 13.77 9.50 16.74
CA ASP A 411 14.32 8.59 17.75
C ASP A 411 14.53 7.15 17.23
N HIS A 412 14.46 6.93 15.92
CA HIS A 412 14.64 5.63 15.28
C HIS A 412 15.89 5.58 14.39
N VAL A 413 16.54 4.41 14.37
CA VAL A 413 17.57 4.04 13.41
C VAL A 413 17.07 2.87 12.58
N LEU A 414 16.90 3.08 11.28
CA LEU A 414 16.46 2.08 10.32
C LEU A 414 17.68 1.51 9.59
N VAL A 415 17.89 0.20 9.70
CA VAL A 415 18.97 -0.52 9.01
C VAL A 415 18.37 -1.45 7.97
N TYR A 416 18.77 -1.28 6.71
CA TYR A 416 18.29 -2.05 5.56
C TYR A 416 19.30 -3.16 5.26
N ILE A 417 18.93 -4.40 5.58
CA ILE A 417 19.76 -5.60 5.42
C ILE A 417 19.31 -6.36 4.17
N ARG A 418 20.24 -6.63 3.26
CA ARG A 418 19.95 -7.20 1.93
C ARG A 418 19.23 -8.55 1.97
N GLU A 419 19.69 -9.45 2.82
CA GLU A 419 19.14 -10.77 3.08
C GLU A 419 19.62 -11.26 4.45
N VAL A 420 18.81 -12.05 5.14
CA VAL A 420 19.20 -12.86 6.28
C VAL A 420 19.08 -14.31 5.85
N ARG A 421 20.17 -15.06 5.90
CA ARG A 421 20.16 -16.47 5.48
C ARG A 421 19.52 -17.33 6.55
N GLY A 422 18.81 -18.37 6.11
CA GLY A 422 18.24 -19.37 7.01
C GLY A 422 19.34 -20.09 7.78
N ILE A 423 19.02 -20.49 9.01
CA ILE A 423 19.87 -21.34 9.85
C ILE A 423 19.82 -22.78 9.38
#